data_AF-A0A915JRJ5-F1
#
_entry.id   AF-A0A915JRJ5-F1
#
_cell.length_a   1.000
_cell.length_b   1.000
_cell.length_c   1.000
_cell.angle_alpha   90.00
_cell.angle_beta   90.00
_cell.angle_gamma   90.00
#
_symmetry.space_group_name_H-M   'P 1'
#
loop_
_entity.id
_entity.type
_entity.pdbx_description
1 polymer ?
#
loop_
_entity_poly.entity_id
_entity_poly.type
_entity_poly.pdbx_seq_one_letter_code
_entity_poly.pdbx_strand_id
1 'polypeptide(L)'
;MPRLYIVSLEYLTSLTFDRRTVTQCANKKLISNKTQVVSDELPFYISSGQVVVKPNDGTTLDIDDVIFCTGYTQGQRLLKQNEAKSVLFKLMYPIWNEDGTSKQHNTLCFVGMAAPRGALAPISEMQARLHCA
;
A
#
# COMPACT_ATOMS: atom_id res chain seq x y z
N MET A 1 -16.24 0.61 20.13
CA MET A 1 -15.35 1.78 19.88
C MET A 1 -14.86 1.97 18.43
N PRO A 2 -14.64 0.97 17.54
CA PRO A 2 -14.09 1.25 16.20
C PRO A 2 -15.08 1.96 15.26
N ARG A 3 -16.39 1.76 15.43
CA ARG A 3 -17.45 2.28 14.53
C ARG A 3 -17.54 3.82 14.51
N LEU A 4 -17.27 4.50 15.62
CA LEU A 4 -17.28 5.96 15.72
C LEU A 4 -16.12 6.60 14.93
N TYR A 5 -14.92 6.01 14.99
CA TYR A 5 -13.76 6.48 14.22
C TYR A 5 -13.96 6.32 12.71
N ILE A 6 -14.64 5.26 12.27
CA ILE A 6 -14.93 5.05 10.83
C ILE A 6 -15.79 6.18 10.28
N VAL A 7 -16.88 6.49 10.99
CA VAL A 7 -17.82 7.53 10.58
C VAL A 7 -17.14 8.90 10.58
N SER A 8 -16.28 9.17 11.58
CA SER A 8 -15.53 10.41 11.66
C SER A 8 -14.53 10.57 10.50
N LEU A 9 -13.78 9.53 10.13
CA LEU A 9 -12.81 9.60 9.02
C LEU A 9 -13.49 9.74 7.66
N GLU A 10 -14.59 9.01 7.44
CA GLU A 10 -15.41 9.16 6.24
C GLU A 10 -15.97 10.58 6.12
N TYR A 11 -16.49 11.11 7.23
CA TYR A 11 -16.94 12.49 7.30
C TYR A 11 -15.82 13.48 6.98
N LEU A 12 -14.66 13.39 7.65
CA LEU A 12 -13.53 14.30 7.42
C LEU A 12 -13.06 14.32 5.96
N THR A 13 -12.96 13.15 5.30
CA THR A 13 -12.57 13.11 3.87
C THR A 13 -13.66 13.64 2.93
N SER A 14 -14.93 13.57 3.33
CA SER A 14 -16.04 14.12 2.54
C SER A 14 -16.16 15.64 2.65
N LEU A 15 -15.64 16.25 3.72
CA LEU A 15 -15.65 17.70 3.90
C LEU A 15 -14.85 18.44 2.84
N THR A 16 -13.73 17.85 2.39
CA THR A 16 -12.90 18.44 1.34
C THR A 16 -13.46 18.20 -0.06
N PHE A 17 -14.02 17.00 -0.29
CA PHE A 17 -14.49 16.59 -1.60
C PHE A 17 -15.47 15.42 -1.47
N ASP A 18 -16.69 15.57 -2.00
CA ASP A 18 -17.64 14.47 -2.00
C ASP A 18 -17.20 13.41 -3.02
N ARG A 19 -16.84 12.23 -2.51
CA ARG A 19 -16.39 11.11 -3.34
C ARG A 19 -17.55 10.38 -4.01
N ARG A 20 -18.80 10.64 -3.61
CA ARG A 20 -20.00 10.01 -4.19
C ARG A 20 -20.37 10.61 -5.54
N THR A 21 -20.04 11.88 -5.75
CA THR A 21 -20.34 12.61 -7.00
C THR A 21 -19.35 12.25 -8.11
N VAL A 22 -18.17 11.73 -7.76
CA VAL A 22 -17.19 11.21 -8.71
C VAL A 22 -17.31 9.71 -8.78
N THR A 23 -17.22 9.14 -9.98
CA THR A 23 -17.18 7.69 -10.27
C THR A 23 -16.06 6.91 -9.55
N GLN A 24 -15.26 7.55 -8.69
CA GLN A 24 -14.39 6.89 -7.71
C GLN A 24 -15.19 6.34 -6.52
N CYS A 25 -16.25 5.58 -6.76
CA CYS A 25 -16.81 4.73 -5.74
C CYS A 25 -15.90 3.51 -5.57
N ALA A 26 -14.77 3.72 -4.90
CA ALA A 26 -14.11 2.62 -4.23
C ALA A 26 -15.11 2.04 -3.22
N ASN A 27 -15.77 0.94 -3.58
CA ASN A 27 -16.76 0.20 -2.78
C ASN A 27 -16.21 -0.37 -1.44
N LYS A 28 -15.03 0.10 -0.99
CA LYS A 28 -14.34 -0.37 0.21
C LYS A 28 -14.19 0.81 1.17
N LYS A 29 -14.76 0.65 2.38
CA LYS A 29 -14.65 1.60 3.51
C LYS A 29 -13.22 2.12 3.67
N LEU A 30 -13.08 3.38 4.08
CA LEU A 30 -11.78 4.08 4.19
C LEU A 30 -10.74 3.41 5.11
N ILE A 31 -11.19 2.51 5.98
CA ILE A 31 -10.37 1.73 6.91
C ILE A 31 -9.99 0.35 6.34
N SER A 32 -10.34 0.05 5.09
CA SER A 32 -9.78 -1.10 4.36
C SER A 32 -8.24 -1.04 4.40
N ASN A 33 -7.53 -2.16 4.50
CA ASN A 33 -6.05 -2.26 4.51
C ASN A 33 -5.33 -1.67 3.27
N LYS A 34 -6.02 -0.90 2.44
CA LYS A 34 -5.46 -0.17 1.31
C LYS A 34 -4.89 1.16 1.77
N THR A 35 -3.74 1.52 1.19
CA THR A 35 -3.15 2.87 1.32
C THR A 35 -4.06 3.89 0.65
N GLN A 36 -4.24 5.04 1.30
CA GLN A 36 -5.03 6.12 0.76
C GLN A 36 -4.19 6.96 -0.20
N VAL A 37 -4.83 7.46 -1.26
CA VAL A 37 -4.20 8.45 -2.15
C VAL A 37 -4.20 9.78 -1.42
N VAL A 38 -3.02 10.40 -1.31
CA VAL A 38 -2.84 11.73 -0.73
C VAL A 38 -2.40 12.65 -1.86
N SER A 39 -3.27 13.58 -2.23
CA SER A 39 -3.02 14.57 -3.28
C SER A 39 -3.96 15.76 -3.06
N ASP A 40 -3.39 16.96 -3.00
CA ASP A 40 -4.15 18.19 -2.79
C ASP A 40 -4.76 18.71 -4.11
N GLU A 41 -4.11 18.43 -5.24
CA GLU A 41 -4.48 18.94 -6.57
C GLU A 41 -5.54 18.10 -7.30
N LEU A 42 -5.60 16.80 -7.00
CA LEU A 42 -6.47 15.87 -7.71
C LEU A 42 -7.97 16.29 -7.67
N PRO A 43 -8.53 16.74 -6.54
CA PRO A 43 -9.91 17.23 -6.50
C PRO A 43 -10.15 18.41 -7.45
N PHE A 44 -9.19 19.34 -7.55
CA PHE A 44 -9.28 20.50 -8.42
C PHE A 44 -9.31 20.07 -9.89
N TYR A 45 -8.40 19.18 -10.31
CA TYR A 45 -8.36 18.69 -11.68
C TYR A 45 -9.58 17.86 -12.10
N ILE A 46 -10.20 17.15 -11.16
CA ILE A 46 -11.46 16.46 -11.41
C ILE A 46 -12.60 17.48 -11.58
N SER A 47 -12.66 18.49 -10.71
CA SER A 47 -13.69 19.53 -10.79
C SER A 47 -13.61 20.39 -12.05
N SER A 48 -12.41 20.62 -12.58
CA SER A 48 -12.18 21.39 -13.80
C SER A 48 -12.38 20.59 -15.08
N GLY A 49 -12.59 19.27 -14.98
CA GLY A 49 -12.75 18.36 -16.13
C GLY A 49 -11.44 18.00 -16.83
N GLN A 50 -10.28 18.43 -16.31
CA GLN A 50 -8.97 18.07 -16.86
C GLN A 50 -8.62 16.60 -16.60
N VAL A 51 -9.11 16.03 -15.49
CA VAL A 51 -8.94 14.61 -15.16
C VAL A 51 -10.31 13.95 -15.03
N VAL A 52 -10.57 12.97 -15.88
CA VAL A 52 -11.80 12.17 -15.84
C VAL A 52 -11.50 10.79 -15.27
N VAL A 53 -12.17 10.43 -14.17
CA VAL A 53 -12.01 9.11 -13.56
C VAL A 53 -12.94 8.10 -14.22
N LYS A 54 -12.34 7.05 -14.78
CA LYS A 54 -13.06 5.99 -15.48
C LYS A 54 -12.85 4.61 -14.85
N PRO A 55 -13.91 3.85 -14.56
CA PRO A 55 -13.80 2.44 -14.20
C PRO A 55 -13.40 1.57 -15.40
N ASN A 56 -12.97 0.34 -15.14
CA ASN A 56 -12.59 -0.62 -16.20
C ASN A 56 -13.84 -1.30 -16.79
N ASP A 57 -14.71 -0.51 -17.41
CA ASP A 57 -16.04 -0.94 -17.88
C ASP A 57 -16.05 -1.31 -19.37
N GLY A 58 -14.89 -1.63 -19.96
CA GLY A 58 -14.77 -2.11 -21.34
C GLY A 58 -15.06 -1.07 -22.45
N THR A 59 -15.41 0.16 -22.08
CA THR A 59 -15.64 1.26 -23.02
C THR A 59 -14.33 1.76 -23.66
N THR A 60 -14.30 1.83 -24.99
CA THR A 60 -13.14 2.31 -25.76
C THR A 60 -13.00 3.84 -25.68
N LEU A 61 -11.76 4.32 -25.68
CA LEU A 61 -11.40 5.73 -25.84
C LEU A 61 -10.30 5.81 -26.89
N ASP A 62 -10.31 6.90 -27.66
CA ASP A 62 -9.20 7.25 -28.54
C ASP A 62 -8.14 7.96 -27.69
N ILE A 63 -6.92 7.42 -27.63
CA ILE A 63 -5.86 7.85 -26.71
C ILE A 63 -4.52 7.78 -27.44
N ASP A 64 -3.70 8.82 -27.28
CA ASP A 64 -2.35 8.88 -27.85
C ASP A 64 -1.33 8.05 -27.04
N ASP A 65 -1.36 8.18 -25.70
CA ASP A 65 -0.38 7.57 -24.79
C ASP A 65 -1.02 6.86 -23.57
N VAL A 66 -0.38 5.77 -23.12
CA VAL A 66 -0.82 5.01 -21.94
C VAL A 66 0.29 4.90 -20.91
N ILE A 67 0.01 5.36 -19.68
CA ILE A 67 0.93 5.30 -18.54
C ILE A 67 0.40 4.29 -17.51
N PHE A 68 1.18 3.24 -17.25
CA PHE A 68 0.83 2.20 -16.28
C PHE A 68 1.31 2.55 -14.86
N CYS A 69 0.37 2.96 -14.01
CA CYS A 69 0.59 3.19 -12.57
C CYS A 69 0.12 2.00 -11.71
N THR A 70 0.42 0.75 -12.12
CA THR A 70 -0.10 -0.48 -11.50
C THR A 70 0.65 -0.94 -10.24
N GLY A 71 1.71 -0.22 -9.84
CA GLY A 71 2.53 -0.51 -8.67
C GLY A 71 3.77 -1.34 -8.99
N TYR A 72 4.47 -1.79 -7.95
CA TYR A 72 5.74 -2.51 -8.05
C TYR A 72 5.70 -3.84 -7.29
N THR A 73 6.40 -4.84 -7.83
CA THR A 73 6.67 -6.10 -7.16
C THR A 73 8.15 -6.15 -6.78
N GLN A 74 8.44 -6.40 -5.51
CA GLN A 74 9.82 -6.57 -5.03
C GLN A 74 10.17 -8.06 -5.07
N GLY A 75 11.23 -8.41 -5.80
CA GLY A 75 11.79 -9.77 -5.85
C GLY A 75 13.20 -9.81 -5.26
N GLN A 76 13.54 -10.89 -4.54
CA GLN A 76 14.84 -11.05 -3.90
C GLN A 76 15.77 -11.89 -4.79
N ARG A 77 16.34 -11.31 -5.85
CA ARG A 77 17.15 -12.06 -6.83
C ARG A 77 18.45 -12.64 -6.26
N LEU A 78 18.98 -12.05 -5.19
CA LEU A 78 20.22 -12.49 -4.54
C LEU A 78 20.00 -13.62 -3.50
N LEU A 79 18.74 -13.85 -3.12
CA LEU A 79 18.39 -14.94 -2.23
C LEU A 79 17.77 -16.05 -3.09
N LYS A 80 18.14 -17.31 -2.85
CA LYS A 80 17.49 -18.46 -3.48
C LYS A 80 16.07 -18.57 -2.91
N GLN A 81 15.17 -17.72 -3.38
CA GLN A 81 13.81 -17.65 -2.89
C GLN A 81 12.96 -18.65 -3.69
N ASN A 82 12.46 -19.69 -3.02
CA ASN A 82 11.31 -20.42 -3.51
C ASN A 82 10.13 -19.43 -3.55
N GLU A 83 9.44 -19.34 -4.68
CA GLU A 83 8.43 -18.34 -5.07
C GLU A 83 7.22 -18.20 -4.10
N ALA A 84 7.20 -18.96 -3.02
CA ALA A 84 6.19 -18.87 -1.98
C ALA A 84 6.44 -17.62 -1.13
N LYS A 85 5.52 -16.64 -1.24
CA LYS A 85 5.25 -15.52 -0.31
C LYS A 85 6.16 -15.56 0.91
N SER A 86 7.15 -14.66 0.97
CA SER A 86 8.09 -14.56 2.09
C SER A 86 7.33 -14.35 3.39
N VAL A 87 7.09 -15.45 4.12
CA VAL A 87 6.53 -15.40 5.46
C VAL A 87 7.65 -14.85 6.35
N LEU A 88 7.50 -13.60 6.75
CA LEU A 88 8.45 -12.89 7.59
C LEU A 88 7.81 -12.62 8.95
N PHE A 89 8.43 -13.09 10.02
CA PHE A 89 8.03 -12.72 11.37
C PHE A 89 8.25 -11.21 11.56
N LYS A 90 7.19 -10.51 11.94
CA LYS A 90 7.13 -9.03 12.06
C LYS A 90 7.59 -8.28 10.80
N LEU A 91 7.48 -8.88 9.61
CA LEU A 91 8.01 -8.32 8.35
C LEU A 91 9.53 -8.08 8.37
N MET A 92 10.26 -8.80 9.25
CA MET A 92 11.71 -8.66 9.43
C MET A 92 12.46 -9.97 9.29
N TYR A 93 12.07 -11.00 10.04
CA TYR A 93 12.86 -12.23 10.15
C TYR A 93 12.28 -13.36 9.31
N PRO A 94 13.09 -14.04 8.48
CA PRO A 94 12.66 -15.26 7.81
C PRO A 94 12.48 -16.37 8.85
N ILE A 95 11.35 -17.08 8.77
CA ILE A 95 11.04 -18.19 9.69
C ILE A 95 11.60 -19.55 9.19
N TRP A 96 11.92 -19.66 7.91
CA TRP A 96 12.43 -20.87 7.27
C TRP A 96 13.81 -20.61 6.65
N ASN A 97 14.69 -21.61 6.69
CA ASN A 97 15.95 -21.64 5.95
C ASN A 97 15.72 -22.06 4.49
N GLU A 98 16.75 -21.91 3.67
CA GLU A 98 16.74 -22.37 2.26
C GLU A 98 16.43 -23.87 2.11
N ASP A 99 16.80 -24.69 3.09
CA ASP A 99 16.54 -26.14 3.13
C ASP A 99 15.14 -26.53 3.63
N GLY A 100 14.26 -25.55 3.87
CA GLY A 100 12.90 -25.81 4.38
C GLY A 100 12.84 -26.18 5.86
N THR A 101 13.95 -26.05 6.60
CA THR A 101 14.02 -26.24 8.05
C THR A 101 13.73 -24.95 8.81
N SER A 102 13.24 -25.05 10.05
CA SER A 102 13.01 -23.89 10.91
C SER A 102 14.33 -23.23 11.29
N LYS A 103 14.37 -21.90 11.22
CA LYS A 103 15.59 -21.15 11.55
C LYS A 103 15.79 -21.10 13.06
N GLN A 104 16.92 -21.61 13.55
CA GLN A 104 17.25 -21.61 14.99
C GLN A 104 17.82 -20.27 15.48
N HIS A 105 18.44 -19.47 14.61
CA HIS A 105 19.10 -18.20 14.97
C HIS A 105 18.75 -17.06 14.01
N ASN A 106 18.51 -15.85 14.54
CA ASN A 106 18.10 -14.68 13.76
C ASN A 106 19.30 -13.90 13.17
N THR A 107 20.09 -14.57 12.33
CA THR A 107 21.31 -14.01 11.71
C THR A 107 21.07 -13.12 10.47
N LEU A 108 19.85 -13.11 9.94
CA LEU A 108 19.48 -12.35 8.74
C LEU A 108 18.14 -11.69 9.01
N CYS A 109 18.03 -10.40 8.69
CA CYS A 109 16.78 -9.65 8.75
C CYS A 109 16.59 -8.81 7.48
N PHE A 110 15.33 -8.54 7.16
CA PHE A 110 14.93 -7.56 6.17
C PHE A 110 14.47 -6.29 6.88
N VAL A 111 15.01 -5.15 6.45
CA VAL A 111 14.64 -3.84 6.97
C VAL A 111 13.89 -3.07 5.87
N GLY A 112 12.78 -2.43 6.23
CA GLY A 112 12.01 -1.62 5.29
C GLY A 112 11.04 -2.39 4.38
N MET A 113 10.83 -3.69 4.60
CA MET A 113 9.84 -4.50 3.86
C MET A 113 8.38 -4.29 4.33
N ALA A 114 8.06 -3.12 4.87
CA ALA A 114 6.75 -2.77 5.37
C ALA A 114 6.16 -1.58 4.60
N ALA A 115 4.85 -1.59 4.37
CA ALA A 115 4.09 -0.46 3.83
C ALA A 115 3.17 0.13 4.93
N PRO A 116 3.73 0.90 5.88
CA PRO A 116 2.96 1.47 6.97
C PRO A 116 2.05 2.62 6.50
N ARG A 117 1.07 2.97 7.34
CA ARG A 117 0.30 4.22 7.22
C ARG A 117 1.07 5.41 7.82
N GLY A 118 2.25 5.67 7.30
CA GLY A 118 3.16 6.69 7.81
C GLY A 118 4.54 6.61 7.15
N ALA A 119 5.51 7.33 7.72
CA ALA A 119 6.87 7.33 7.21
C ALA A 119 7.55 5.97 7.41
N LEU A 120 8.23 5.47 6.38
CA LEU A 120 9.01 4.23 6.44
C LEU A 120 10.30 4.42 7.27
N ALA A 121 10.95 5.58 7.15
CA ALA A 121 12.23 5.89 7.80
C ALA A 121 12.28 5.58 9.32
N PRO A 122 11.34 6.08 10.17
CA PRO A 122 11.37 5.77 11.60
C PRO A 122 11.11 4.29 11.89
N ILE A 123 10.35 3.60 11.05
CA ILE A 123 10.11 2.16 11.23
C ILE A 123 11.38 1.39 10.91
N SER A 124 12.03 1.68 9.79
CA SER A 124 13.31 1.07 9.43
C SER A 124 14.39 1.31 10.49
N GLU A 125 14.39 2.48 11.12
CA GLU A 125 15.29 2.82 12.22
C GLU A 125 15.05 1.95 13.46
N MET A 126 13.79 1.80 13.89
CA MET A 126 13.45 0.91 15.01
C MET A 126 13.73 -0.56 14.70
N GLN A 127 13.50 -0.99 13.45
CA GLN A 127 13.83 -2.34 12.99
C GLN A 127 15.34 -2.60 13.08
N ALA A 128 16.16 -1.63 12.69
CA ALA A 128 17.62 -1.73 12.82
C ALA A 128 18.06 -1.83 14.29
N ARG A 129 17.50 -0.99 15.18
CA ARG A 129 17.79 -1.06 16.62
C ARG A 129 17.45 -2.42 17.22
N LEU A 130 16.30 -3.00 16.84
CA LEU A 130 15.88 -4.31 17.33
C LEU A 130 16.83 -5.43 16.89
N HIS A 131 17.43 -5.32 15.70
CA HIS A 131 18.33 -6.36 15.21
C HIS A 131 19.76 -6.25 15.76
N CYS A 132 20.22 -5.03 16.02
CA CYS A 132 21.57 -4.77 16.51
C CYS A 132 21.71 -4.91 18.04
N ALA A 133 20.61 -4.92 18.78
CA ALA A 133 20.58 -5.14 20.23
C ALA A 133 20.71 -6.63 20.59
#